data_AF-A0AA88LNE5-F1
#
_entry.id   AF-A0AA88LNE5-F1
#
_cell.length_a   1.000
_cell.length_b   1.000
_cell.length_c   1.000
_cell.angle_alpha   90.00
_cell.angle_beta   90.00
_cell.angle_gamma   90.00
#
_symmetry.space_group_name_H-M   'P 1'
#
loop_
_entity.id
_entity.type
_entity.pdbx_description
1 polymer ?
#
loop_
_entity_poly.entity_id
_entity_poly.type
_entity_poly.pdbx_seq_one_letter_code
_entity_poly.pdbx_strand_id
1 'polypeptide(L)'
;MAEHELDLTASLILENQKLSREVEDLKTLQSVVKENLELRSRMDGFSTRDKTMEKSELSAGKKSMLQLRDGFVGERSFRSGLMAPHRVSSPIRNPGSRPACPDASSSSSCQAVKESERLMGEIAFQLERRILSHVFYKQTRLYGFTVHNIQDKIIQVSTHPLTGQVDEEYRSEMTERYVDLMDRLSALGYNMTLHPLFTEFIINTYGLLKDRPNTHAAQEQEYNDLDVVRCVMLETMPSSLLKDMLVLFCCLCYMVKKDGKPVILCYTEPHQGD
;
A
#
# COMPACT_ATOMS: atom_id res chain seq x y z
N MET A 1 -31.31 50.47 -30.53
CA MET A 1 -31.17 50.46 -29.06
C MET A 1 -32.09 49.44 -28.41
N ALA A 2 -33.38 49.36 -28.77
CA ALA A 2 -34.32 48.40 -28.16
C ALA A 2 -33.96 46.91 -28.36
N GLU A 3 -33.38 46.53 -29.51
CA GLU A 3 -33.06 45.10 -29.79
C GLU A 3 -31.89 44.57 -28.95
N HIS A 4 -30.91 45.42 -28.62
CA HIS A 4 -29.76 45.02 -27.79
C HIS A 4 -30.13 44.91 -26.31
N GLU A 5 -31.11 45.69 -25.83
CA GLU A 5 -31.64 45.52 -24.47
C GLU A 5 -32.46 44.24 -24.34
N LEU A 6 -33.22 43.86 -25.37
CA LEU A 6 -33.97 42.60 -25.39
C LEU A 6 -33.03 41.39 -25.35
N ASP A 7 -31.94 41.40 -26.13
CA ASP A 7 -30.98 40.30 -26.15
C ASP A 7 -30.23 40.16 -24.81
N LEU A 8 -29.84 41.28 -24.20
CA LEU A 8 -29.21 41.29 -22.88
C LEU A 8 -30.15 40.76 -21.79
N THR A 9 -31.43 41.13 -21.81
CA THR A 9 -32.42 40.61 -20.86
C THR A 9 -32.66 39.12 -21.05
N ALA A 10 -32.70 38.62 -22.28
CA ALA A 10 -32.82 37.19 -22.57
C ALA A 10 -31.61 36.39 -22.05
N SER A 11 -30.39 36.92 -22.25
CA SER A 11 -29.16 36.30 -21.73
C SER A 11 -29.14 36.24 -20.20
N LEU A 12 -29.56 37.32 -19.53
CA LEU A 12 -29.62 37.36 -18.06
C LEU A 12 -30.68 36.41 -17.48
N ILE A 13 -31.80 36.22 -18.18
CA ILE A 13 -32.83 35.24 -17.79
C ILE A 13 -32.28 33.81 -17.91
N LEU A 14 -31.59 33.51 -19.01
CA LEU A 14 -30.99 32.20 -19.23
C LEU A 14 -29.93 31.87 -18.17
N GLU A 15 -29.09 32.84 -17.80
CA GLU A 15 -28.09 32.69 -16.76
C GLU A 15 -28.73 32.47 -15.37
N ASN A 16 -29.78 33.22 -15.03
CA ASN A 16 -30.52 33.00 -13.77
C ASN A 16 -31.18 31.61 -13.72
N GLN A 17 -31.69 31.11 -14.84
CA GLN A 17 -32.22 29.74 -14.93
C GLN A 17 -31.13 28.68 -14.78
N LYS A 18 -29.92 28.94 -15.27
CA LYS A 18 -28.77 28.05 -15.08
C LYS A 18 -28.35 28.03 -13.60
N LEU A 19 -28.16 29.20 -12.99
CA LEU A 19 -27.81 29.32 -11.57
C LEU A 19 -28.87 28.70 -10.65
N SER A 20 -30.16 28.83 -10.98
CA SER A 20 -31.24 28.20 -10.21
C SER A 20 -31.14 26.67 -10.24
N ARG A 21 -30.75 26.08 -11.38
CA ARG A 21 -30.52 24.63 -11.49
C ARG A 21 -29.31 24.19 -10.66
N GLU A 22 -28.20 24.92 -10.75
CA GLU A 22 -27.00 24.62 -9.95
C GLU A 22 -27.28 24.71 -8.45
N VAL A 23 -28.11 25.67 -8.00
CA VAL A 23 -28.52 25.78 -6.60
C VAL A 23 -29.36 24.58 -6.15
N GLU A 24 -30.28 24.09 -7.00
CA GLU A 24 -31.05 22.88 -6.70
C GLU A 24 -30.14 21.64 -6.64
N ASP A 25 -29.21 21.48 -7.59
CA ASP A 25 -28.23 20.38 -7.59
C ASP A 25 -27.38 20.42 -6.31
N LEU A 26 -26.92 21.60 -5.89
CA LEU A 26 -26.18 21.75 -4.64
C LEU A 26 -27.01 21.41 -3.40
N LYS A 27 -28.31 21.74 -3.37
CA LYS A 27 -29.21 21.32 -2.29
C LYS A 27 -29.36 19.80 -2.24
N THR A 28 -29.47 19.13 -3.41
CA THR A 28 -29.52 17.67 -3.43
C THR A 28 -28.23 17.05 -2.89
N LEU A 29 -27.07 17.59 -3.29
CA LEU A 29 -25.78 17.13 -2.79
C LEU A 29 -25.64 17.36 -1.28
N GLN A 30 -26.07 18.51 -0.77
CA GLN A 30 -26.09 18.80 0.66
C GLN A 30 -26.95 17.81 1.43
N SER A 31 -28.12 17.43 0.89
CA SER A 31 -28.98 16.41 1.48
C SER A 31 -28.29 15.05 1.57
N VAL A 32 -27.64 14.61 0.48
CA VAL A 32 -26.90 13.34 0.43
C VAL A 32 -25.70 13.35 1.40
N VAL A 33 -24.98 14.46 1.51
CA VAL A 33 -23.87 14.59 2.46
C VAL A 33 -24.36 14.54 3.90
N LYS A 34 -25.50 15.19 4.20
CA LYS A 34 -26.13 15.15 5.52
C LYS A 34 -26.57 13.73 5.90
N GLU A 35 -27.19 13.00 4.97
CA GLU A 35 -27.57 11.60 5.18
C GLU A 35 -26.34 10.70 5.39
N ASN A 36 -25.28 10.87 4.60
CA ASN A 36 -24.02 10.15 4.81
C ASN A 36 -23.41 10.40 6.18
N LEU A 37 -23.47 11.65 6.68
CA LEU A 37 -23.00 12.00 8.01
C LEU A 37 -23.84 11.34 9.12
N GLU A 38 -25.16 11.28 8.93
CA GLU A 38 -26.07 10.59 9.86
C GLU A 38 -25.81 9.07 9.86
N LEU A 39 -25.64 8.45 8.70
CA LEU A 39 -25.30 7.03 8.57
C LEU A 39 -23.97 6.70 9.28
N ARG A 40 -22.94 7.52 9.08
CA ARG A 40 -21.66 7.40 9.79
C ARG A 40 -21.83 7.50 11.30
N SER A 41 -22.61 8.48 11.76
CA SER A 41 -22.91 8.65 13.19
C SER A 41 -23.67 7.45 13.79
N ARG A 42 -24.56 6.81 13.01
CA ARG A 42 -25.26 5.58 13.42
C ARG A 42 -24.34 4.36 13.47
N MET A 43 -23.38 4.26 12.55
CA MET A 43 -22.37 3.20 12.57
C MET A 43 -21.42 3.32 13.78
N ASP A 44 -21.00 4.53 14.13
CA ASP A 44 -20.18 4.79 15.32
C ASP A 44 -20.96 4.49 16.61
N GLY A 45 -22.27 4.78 16.64
CA GLY A 45 -23.17 4.39 17.72
C GLY A 45 -23.33 2.88 17.89
N PHE A 46 -23.25 2.11 16.79
CA PHE A 46 -23.26 0.64 16.83
C PHE A 46 -21.94 0.06 17.35
N SER A 47 -20.79 0.64 16.95
CA SER A 47 -19.47 0.20 17.44
C SER A 47 -19.27 0.45 18.95
N THR A 48 -20.05 1.36 19.55
CA THR A 48 -19.99 1.65 21.00
C THR A 48 -20.87 0.69 21.81
N ARG A 49 -21.82 -0.01 21.19
CA ARG A 49 -22.79 -0.89 21.88
C ARG A 49 -22.30 -2.32 22.12
N ASP A 50 -21.20 -2.73 21.48
CA ASP A 50 -20.57 -4.04 21.69
C ASP A 50 -19.44 -4.06 22.74
N LYS A 51 -19.23 -2.95 23.46
CA LYS A 51 -18.27 -2.88 24.57
C LYS A 51 -18.88 -2.24 25.80
N THR A 52 -19.95 -2.78 26.36
CA THR A 52 -20.27 -2.59 27.78
C THR A 52 -21.37 -3.55 28.25
N MET A 53 -20.94 -4.73 28.70
CA MET A 53 -21.66 -5.46 29.73
C MET A 53 -20.75 -5.53 30.96
N GLU A 54 -20.62 -4.41 31.68
CA GLU A 54 -20.49 -4.41 33.14
C GLU A 54 -20.43 -2.97 33.69
N LYS A 55 -21.25 -2.76 34.72
CA LYS A 55 -21.08 -1.83 35.86
C LYS A 55 -21.46 -0.34 35.71
N SER A 56 -22.70 -0.10 36.16
CA SER A 56 -23.08 0.84 37.22
C SER A 56 -23.13 2.35 36.95
N GLU A 57 -24.37 2.83 36.88
CA GLU A 57 -24.97 4.00 37.55
C GLU A 57 -24.05 5.17 37.99
N LEU A 58 -24.25 6.35 37.37
CA LEU A 58 -24.89 7.54 37.98
C LEU A 58 -24.52 8.82 37.18
N SER A 59 -25.47 9.75 37.18
CA SER A 59 -25.31 11.20 37.00
C SER A 59 -25.63 11.81 35.62
N ALA A 60 -26.63 12.67 35.69
CA ALA A 60 -27.19 13.55 34.68
C ALA A 60 -26.20 14.58 34.11
N GLY A 61 -26.55 15.10 32.92
CA GLY A 61 -26.64 16.54 32.73
C GLY A 61 -25.58 17.24 31.87
N LYS A 62 -25.94 17.41 30.59
CA LYS A 62 -25.74 18.60 29.72
C LYS A 62 -24.31 19.11 29.39
N LYS A 63 -24.08 19.08 28.06
CA LYS A 63 -23.49 20.10 27.16
C LYS A 63 -22.06 20.58 27.46
N SER A 64 -21.11 20.24 26.58
CA SER A 64 -20.11 21.21 26.13
C SER A 64 -19.54 20.89 24.74
N MET A 65 -19.64 21.91 23.90
CA MET A 65 -18.86 22.27 22.72
C MET A 65 -17.44 21.65 22.63
N LEU A 66 -17.15 21.00 21.50
CA LEU A 66 -15.78 20.66 21.06
C LEU A 66 -15.71 21.08 19.58
N GLN A 67 -15.31 22.32 19.27
CA GLN A 67 -13.92 22.75 19.10
C GLN A 67 -13.17 21.89 18.08
N LEU A 68 -13.36 22.27 16.81
CA LEU A 68 -12.47 21.97 15.70
C LEU A 68 -11.07 22.45 16.09
N ARG A 69 -10.16 21.51 16.37
CA ARG A 69 -8.75 21.82 16.55
C ARG A 69 -7.93 21.06 15.52
N ASP A 70 -7.57 21.83 14.51
CA ASP A 70 -6.41 21.70 13.66
C ASP A 70 -5.14 21.43 14.51
N GLY A 71 -4.31 20.50 14.07
CA GLY A 71 -3.27 19.91 14.90
C GLY A 71 -2.16 19.25 14.10
N PHE A 72 -1.35 20.08 13.45
CA PHE A 72 0.05 19.80 13.12
C PHE A 72 0.73 19.04 14.28
N VAL A 73 1.12 17.78 14.07
CA VAL A 73 1.96 17.06 15.03
C VAL A 73 3.42 17.28 14.64
N GLY A 74 4.01 18.25 15.34
CA GLY A 74 5.44 18.51 15.33
C GLY A 74 6.22 17.44 16.07
N GLU A 75 7.23 16.94 15.38
CA GLU A 75 8.39 16.21 15.83
C GLU A 75 9.10 16.97 16.97
N ARG A 76 8.92 16.54 18.24
CA ARG A 76 9.80 16.79 19.42
C ARG A 76 9.13 16.36 20.74
N SER A 77 9.09 15.06 21.02
CA SER A 77 9.03 14.58 22.41
C SER A 77 9.36 13.09 22.52
N PHE A 78 10.56 12.72 22.10
CA PHE A 78 11.17 11.44 22.45
C PHE A 78 12.66 11.65 22.68
N ARG A 79 13.00 12.15 23.87
CA ARG A 79 14.33 12.04 24.50
C ARG A 79 14.26 12.75 25.84
N SER A 80 14.07 11.98 26.91
CA SER A 80 14.56 12.27 28.27
C SER A 80 14.11 11.15 29.20
N GLY A 81 14.95 10.14 29.37
CA GLY A 81 14.74 9.12 30.39
C GLY A 81 15.52 7.85 30.10
N LEU A 82 16.57 7.64 30.89
CA LEU A 82 17.30 6.38 31.09
C LEU A 82 18.54 6.16 30.20
N MET A 83 19.57 6.97 30.48
CA MET A 83 20.97 6.54 30.38
C MET A 83 21.39 5.92 31.73
N ALA A 84 21.78 4.64 31.73
CA ALA A 84 23.03 4.12 32.32
C ALA A 84 23.03 2.56 32.41
N PRO A 85 24.21 1.91 32.35
CA PRO A 85 24.36 0.50 31.99
C PRO A 85 24.66 -0.41 33.20
N HIS A 86 23.98 -1.55 33.28
CA HIS A 86 24.36 -2.65 34.18
C HIS A 86 24.39 -4.00 33.44
N ARG A 87 25.60 -4.56 33.36
CA ARG A 87 25.90 -6.00 33.25
C ARG A 87 25.04 -6.80 34.23
N VAL A 88 24.44 -7.93 33.82
CA VAL A 88 24.47 -9.20 34.59
C VAL A 88 24.25 -10.44 33.67
N SER A 89 25.18 -11.39 33.81
CA SER A 89 25.12 -12.87 33.69
C SER A 89 24.56 -13.61 32.47
N SER A 90 25.48 -14.35 31.84
CA SER A 90 25.26 -15.63 31.13
C SER A 90 24.72 -16.74 32.06
N PRO A 91 23.98 -17.74 31.55
CA PRO A 91 23.62 -18.92 32.32
C PRO A 91 24.79 -19.91 32.45
N ILE A 92 24.94 -20.43 33.67
CA ILE A 92 25.92 -21.43 34.09
C ILE A 92 25.65 -22.79 33.41
N ARG A 93 26.73 -23.37 32.87
CA ARG A 93 26.85 -24.72 32.32
C ARG A 93 27.02 -25.73 33.46
N ASN A 94 26.06 -26.63 33.65
CA ASN A 94 26.23 -27.83 34.48
C ASN A 94 26.76 -29.01 33.61
N PRO A 95 27.84 -29.70 34.01
CA PRO A 95 28.31 -30.90 33.33
C PRO A 95 27.77 -32.14 34.05
N GLY A 96 26.99 -32.96 33.36
CA GLY A 96 26.62 -34.28 33.86
C GLY A 96 25.23 -34.69 33.48
N SER A 97 25.13 -35.33 32.32
CA SER A 97 24.25 -36.45 31.98
C SER A 97 24.12 -36.49 30.46
N ARG A 98 24.96 -37.30 29.81
CA ARG A 98 24.67 -37.78 28.45
C ARG A 98 23.41 -38.64 28.52
N PRO A 99 22.50 -38.47 27.56
CA PRO A 99 22.13 -39.62 26.74
C PRO A 99 22.71 -39.46 25.35
N ALA A 100 23.15 -40.58 24.78
CA ALA A 100 23.72 -40.66 23.46
C ALA A 100 22.62 -40.55 22.37
N CYS A 101 22.80 -39.56 21.47
CA CYS A 101 22.42 -39.49 20.04
C CYS A 101 20.93 -39.68 19.62
N PRO A 102 20.50 -39.33 18.38
CA PRO A 102 21.22 -38.69 17.26
C PRO A 102 20.49 -37.46 16.63
N ASP A 103 21.13 -36.88 15.60
CA ASP A 103 20.58 -36.15 14.44
C ASP A 103 20.40 -34.62 14.47
N ALA A 104 21.47 -33.96 14.01
CA ALA A 104 21.49 -32.63 13.41
C ALA A 104 21.01 -32.66 11.94
N SER A 105 19.75 -33.01 11.70
CA SER A 105 19.14 -33.03 10.35
C SER A 105 17.91 -32.12 10.20
N SER A 106 17.46 -31.44 11.27
CA SER A 106 16.25 -30.59 11.25
C SER A 106 16.50 -29.10 10.94
N SER A 107 17.76 -28.68 10.79
CA SER A 107 18.10 -27.27 10.50
C SER A 107 17.78 -26.85 9.06
N SER A 108 17.88 -27.76 8.09
CA SER A 108 17.70 -27.44 6.67
C SER A 108 16.22 -27.33 6.28
N SER A 109 15.37 -28.25 6.76
CA SER A 109 13.93 -28.26 6.45
C SER A 109 13.23 -26.98 6.96
N CYS A 110 13.53 -26.57 8.19
CA CYS A 110 12.95 -25.36 8.78
C CYS A 110 13.42 -24.05 8.11
N GLN A 111 14.59 -24.07 7.45
CA GLN A 111 15.08 -22.94 6.66
C GLN A 111 14.43 -22.91 5.28
N ALA A 112 14.33 -24.06 4.61
CA ALA A 112 13.66 -24.19 3.31
C ALA A 112 12.19 -23.74 3.39
N VAL A 113 11.45 -24.12 4.45
CA VAL A 113 10.07 -23.66 4.66
C VAL A 113 9.99 -22.13 4.83
N LYS A 114 10.92 -21.54 5.58
CA LYS A 114 10.98 -20.08 5.77
C LYS A 114 11.36 -19.33 4.50
N GLU A 115 12.15 -19.93 3.62
CA GLU A 115 12.49 -19.36 2.31
C GLU A 115 11.29 -19.42 1.36
N SER A 116 10.56 -20.54 1.34
CA SER A 116 9.30 -20.69 0.59
C SER A 116 8.23 -19.69 1.06
N GLU A 117 8.14 -19.41 2.35
CA GLU A 117 7.26 -18.37 2.89
C GLU A 117 7.69 -16.97 2.44
N ARG A 118 9.01 -16.66 2.51
CA ARG A 118 9.55 -15.35 2.09
C ARG A 118 9.38 -15.08 0.60
N LEU A 119 9.30 -16.12 -0.24
CA LEU A 119 9.00 -15.98 -1.66
C LEU A 119 7.69 -15.21 -1.89
N MET A 120 6.71 -15.35 -1.01
CA MET A 120 5.42 -14.66 -1.12
C MET A 120 5.56 -13.15 -0.97
N GLY A 121 6.35 -12.71 0.02
CA GLY A 121 6.70 -11.31 0.21
C GLY A 121 7.53 -10.78 -0.94
N GLU A 122 8.44 -11.59 -1.47
CA GLU A 122 9.25 -11.22 -2.64
C GLU A 122 8.40 -11.02 -3.90
N ILE A 123 7.46 -11.92 -4.21
CA ILE A 123 6.56 -11.79 -5.36
C ILE A 123 5.77 -10.48 -5.29
N ALA A 124 5.18 -10.20 -4.12
CA ALA A 124 4.42 -8.99 -3.88
C ALA A 124 5.30 -7.73 -4.06
N PHE A 125 6.50 -7.75 -3.48
CA PHE A 125 7.47 -6.66 -3.58
C PHE A 125 7.91 -6.42 -5.03
N GLN A 126 8.28 -7.47 -5.77
CA GLN A 126 8.73 -7.36 -7.15
C GLN A 126 7.65 -6.78 -8.06
N LEU A 127 6.38 -7.18 -7.87
CA LEU A 127 5.27 -6.60 -8.61
C LEU A 127 5.17 -5.08 -8.35
N GLU A 128 5.13 -4.65 -7.10
CA GLU A 128 5.05 -3.23 -6.74
C GLU A 128 6.21 -2.43 -7.32
N ARG A 129 7.44 -2.94 -7.19
CA ARG A 129 8.63 -2.26 -7.73
C ARG A 129 8.59 -2.13 -9.25
N ARG A 130 8.08 -3.13 -9.96
CA ARG A 130 7.95 -3.06 -11.43
C ARG A 130 6.85 -2.11 -11.86
N ILE A 131 5.71 -2.07 -11.17
CA ILE A 131 4.64 -1.11 -11.44
C ILE A 131 5.21 0.32 -11.30
N LEU A 132 5.87 0.60 -10.17
CA LEU A 132 6.47 1.91 -9.91
C LEU A 132 7.54 2.27 -10.94
N SER A 133 8.44 1.33 -11.28
CA SER A 133 9.49 1.56 -12.27
C SER A 133 8.94 1.78 -13.69
N HIS A 134 7.79 1.18 -14.02
CA HIS A 134 7.16 1.35 -15.33
C HIS A 134 6.59 2.75 -15.50
N VAL A 135 5.91 3.25 -14.46
CA VAL A 135 5.29 4.58 -14.44
C VAL A 135 6.35 5.67 -14.33
N PHE A 136 7.25 5.57 -13.36
CA PHE A 136 8.26 6.58 -13.04
C PHE A 136 9.60 6.33 -13.75
N TYR A 137 9.56 6.19 -15.06
CA TYR A 137 10.69 5.72 -15.87
C TYR A 137 11.94 6.62 -15.87
N LYS A 138 11.80 7.92 -15.55
CA LYS A 138 12.93 8.87 -15.40
C LYS A 138 13.42 9.02 -13.95
N GLN A 139 12.75 8.41 -12.98
CA GLN A 139 13.11 8.54 -11.57
C GLN A 139 14.09 7.44 -11.15
N THR A 140 15.23 7.85 -10.61
CA THR A 140 16.27 6.91 -10.12
C THR A 140 15.96 6.39 -8.73
N ARG A 141 15.25 7.16 -7.91
CA ARG A 141 14.91 6.84 -6.52
C ARG A 141 13.42 7.00 -6.31
N LEU A 142 12.80 5.96 -5.76
CA LEU A 142 11.35 5.86 -5.56
C LEU A 142 11.03 5.70 -4.06
N TYR A 143 11.69 6.48 -3.21
CA TYR A 143 11.47 6.43 -1.76
C TYR A 143 10.13 7.02 -1.38
N GLY A 144 9.33 6.28 -0.61
CA GLY A 144 7.97 6.67 -0.24
C GLY A 144 6.98 6.63 -1.40
N PHE A 145 7.35 6.01 -2.53
CA PHE A 145 6.43 5.70 -3.62
C PHE A 145 5.84 4.31 -3.34
N THR A 146 4.52 4.21 -3.41
CA THR A 146 3.76 2.97 -3.29
C THR A 146 2.74 2.94 -4.42
N VAL A 147 2.22 1.75 -4.77
CA VAL A 147 1.18 1.67 -5.82
C VAL A 147 -0.05 2.51 -5.44
N HIS A 148 -0.35 2.60 -4.15
CA HIS A 148 -1.48 3.37 -3.63
C HIS A 148 -1.37 4.88 -3.89
N ASN A 149 -0.15 5.45 -3.87
CA ASN A 149 0.05 6.90 -3.98
C ASN A 149 0.56 7.38 -5.34
N ILE A 150 0.52 6.53 -6.38
CA ILE A 150 1.08 6.85 -7.70
C ILE A 150 0.53 8.17 -8.26
N GLN A 151 -0.78 8.40 -8.18
CA GLN A 151 -1.40 9.62 -8.73
C GLN A 151 -0.84 10.89 -8.07
N ASP A 152 -0.73 10.90 -6.74
CA ASP A 152 -0.13 12.01 -6.00
C ASP A 152 1.35 12.19 -6.37
N LYS A 153 2.06 11.07 -6.52
CA LYS A 153 3.47 11.06 -6.90
C LYS A 153 3.71 11.57 -8.31
N ILE A 154 2.81 11.31 -9.26
CA ILE A 154 2.85 11.88 -10.62
C ILE A 154 2.80 13.40 -10.53
N ILE A 155 1.83 13.95 -9.80
CA ILE A 155 1.69 15.41 -9.60
C ILE A 155 2.94 15.99 -8.92
N GLN A 156 3.44 15.30 -7.89
CA GLN A 156 4.61 15.74 -7.13
C GLN A 156 5.86 15.83 -8.02
N VAL A 157 6.14 14.80 -8.82
CA VAL A 157 7.38 14.75 -9.61
C VAL A 157 7.29 15.55 -10.91
N SER A 158 6.09 15.84 -11.42
CA SER A 158 5.91 16.74 -12.56
C SER A 158 5.92 18.21 -12.18
N THR A 159 5.85 18.55 -10.88
CA THR A 159 5.79 19.94 -10.41
C THR A 159 7.14 20.39 -9.90
N HIS A 160 7.67 21.47 -10.45
CA HIS A 160 8.95 22.02 -10.02
C HIS A 160 8.84 22.57 -8.59
N PRO A 161 9.69 22.11 -7.64
CA PRO A 161 9.46 22.34 -6.21
C PRO A 161 9.58 23.81 -5.77
N LEU A 162 10.31 24.64 -6.53
CA LEU A 162 10.55 26.05 -6.18
C LEU A 162 9.65 27.04 -6.92
N THR A 163 9.20 26.67 -8.13
CA THR A 163 8.45 27.59 -9.01
C THR A 163 6.98 27.21 -9.08
N GLY A 164 6.61 25.99 -8.67
CA GLY A 164 5.26 25.45 -8.84
C GLY A 164 4.88 25.20 -10.30
N GLN A 165 5.81 25.40 -11.24
CA GLN A 165 5.54 25.17 -12.65
C GLN A 165 5.40 23.67 -12.90
N VAL A 166 4.35 23.28 -13.63
CA VAL A 166 4.07 21.89 -13.98
C VAL A 166 4.65 21.59 -15.36
N ASP A 167 5.42 20.52 -15.45
CA ASP A 167 5.79 19.88 -16.71
C ASP A 167 4.60 19.04 -17.18
N GLU A 168 3.78 19.63 -18.05
CA GLU A 168 2.55 19.02 -18.55
C GLU A 168 2.80 17.80 -19.44
N GLU A 169 3.86 17.85 -20.26
CA GLU A 169 4.23 16.74 -21.15
C GLU A 169 4.63 15.52 -20.31
N TYR A 170 5.53 15.74 -19.34
CA TYR A 170 5.99 14.67 -18.46
C TYR A 170 4.86 14.11 -17.59
N ARG A 171 3.98 14.98 -17.07
CA ARG A 171 2.78 14.57 -16.31
C ARG A 171 1.85 13.71 -17.15
N SER A 172 1.56 14.14 -18.37
CA SER A 172 0.68 13.42 -19.29
C SER A 172 1.23 12.03 -19.60
N GLU A 173 2.53 11.93 -19.91
CA GLU A 173 3.15 10.65 -20.28
C GLU A 173 3.11 9.64 -19.12
N MET A 174 3.44 10.05 -17.89
CA MET A 174 3.35 9.16 -16.72
C MET A 174 1.90 8.74 -16.44
N THR A 175 0.95 9.66 -16.62
CA THR A 175 -0.48 9.39 -16.42
C THR A 175 -0.99 8.37 -17.43
N GLU A 176 -0.65 8.53 -18.71
CA GLU A 176 -1.00 7.59 -19.77
C GLU A 176 -0.41 6.19 -19.50
N ARG A 177 0.89 6.13 -19.15
CA ARG A 177 1.55 4.86 -18.77
C ARG A 177 0.87 4.19 -17.59
N TYR A 178 0.48 4.97 -16.57
CA TYR A 178 -0.22 4.45 -15.41
C TYR A 178 -1.60 3.89 -15.78
N VAL A 179 -2.39 4.63 -16.54
CA VAL A 179 -3.73 4.20 -16.98
C VAL A 179 -3.64 2.95 -17.86
N ASP A 180 -2.79 2.93 -18.90
CA ASP A 180 -2.60 1.73 -19.75
C ASP A 180 -2.17 0.53 -18.92
N LEU A 181 -1.23 0.71 -17.98
CA LEU A 181 -0.79 -0.38 -17.14
C LEU A 181 -1.91 -0.88 -16.23
N MET A 182 -2.60 0.02 -15.52
CA MET A 182 -3.66 -0.36 -14.59
C MET A 182 -4.84 -1.02 -15.29
N ASP A 183 -5.22 -0.57 -16.49
CA ASP A 183 -6.25 -1.21 -17.30
C ASP A 183 -5.89 -2.66 -17.61
N ARG A 184 -4.64 -2.91 -18.04
CA ARG A 184 -4.17 -4.27 -18.33
C ARG A 184 -4.08 -5.15 -17.08
N LEU A 185 -3.63 -4.60 -15.96
CA LEU A 185 -3.60 -5.33 -14.69
C LEU A 185 -5.03 -5.62 -14.18
N SER A 186 -5.96 -4.69 -14.34
CA SER A 186 -7.36 -4.87 -13.96
C SER A 186 -8.04 -5.98 -14.76
N ALA A 187 -7.69 -6.13 -16.04
CA ALA A 187 -8.15 -7.24 -16.88
C ALA A 187 -7.65 -8.62 -16.39
N LEU A 188 -6.54 -8.65 -15.63
CA LEU A 188 -6.03 -9.85 -14.95
C LEU A 188 -6.65 -10.05 -13.55
N GLY A 189 -7.54 -9.15 -13.13
CA GLY A 189 -8.21 -9.17 -11.83
C GLY A 189 -7.59 -8.27 -10.77
N TYR A 190 -6.56 -7.46 -11.11
CA TYR A 190 -5.95 -6.54 -10.15
C TYR A 190 -6.94 -5.44 -9.73
N ASN A 191 -7.07 -5.22 -8.42
CA ASN A 191 -7.96 -4.25 -7.84
C ASN A 191 -7.16 -3.16 -7.12
N MET A 192 -7.28 -1.92 -7.60
CA MET A 192 -6.52 -0.77 -7.12
C MET A 192 -6.85 -0.33 -5.69
N THR A 193 -8.01 -0.73 -5.14
CA THR A 193 -8.36 -0.41 -3.74
C THR A 193 -7.91 -1.50 -2.78
N LEU A 194 -7.88 -2.75 -3.22
CA LEU A 194 -7.55 -3.91 -2.40
C LEU A 194 -6.07 -4.28 -2.50
N HIS A 195 -5.55 -4.46 -3.72
CA HIS A 195 -4.26 -5.11 -3.93
C HIS A 195 -3.05 -4.29 -3.51
N PRO A 196 -3.02 -2.96 -3.58
CA PRO A 196 -1.92 -2.20 -2.97
C PRO A 196 -1.78 -2.45 -1.46
N LEU A 197 -2.90 -2.43 -0.72
CA LEU A 197 -2.92 -2.71 0.72
C LEU A 197 -2.57 -4.17 1.02
N PHE A 198 -3.06 -5.08 0.17
CA PHE A 198 -2.77 -6.50 0.26
C PHE A 198 -1.29 -6.79 0.03
N THR A 199 -0.66 -6.18 -0.98
CA THR A 199 0.78 -6.29 -1.24
C THR A 199 1.59 -5.86 -0.02
N GLU A 200 1.26 -4.71 0.58
CA GLU A 200 1.91 -4.24 1.81
C GLU A 200 1.74 -5.24 2.95
N PHE A 201 0.52 -5.75 3.14
CA PHE A 201 0.24 -6.77 4.15
C PHE A 201 1.08 -8.05 3.94
N ILE A 202 1.20 -8.52 2.70
CA ILE A 202 1.97 -9.72 2.37
C ILE A 202 3.46 -9.51 2.60
N ILE A 203 4.02 -8.37 2.16
CA ILE A 203 5.42 -8.02 2.41
C ILE A 203 5.72 -7.98 3.90
N ASN A 204 4.84 -7.36 4.70
CA ASN A 204 5.03 -7.25 6.14
C ASN A 204 4.87 -8.59 6.87
N THR A 205 3.99 -9.46 6.37
CA THR A 205 3.68 -10.76 6.99
C THR A 205 4.75 -11.80 6.69
N TYR A 206 5.12 -11.96 5.42
CA TYR A 206 6.03 -13.00 4.95
C TYR A 206 7.49 -12.53 4.88
N GLY A 207 7.70 -11.21 4.82
CA GLY A 207 9.01 -10.60 4.72
C GLY A 207 9.64 -10.80 3.33
N LEU A 208 10.73 -10.07 3.10
CA LEU A 208 11.53 -10.21 1.90
C LEU A 208 12.54 -11.37 2.05
N LEU A 209 13.01 -11.88 0.92
CA LEU A 209 14.16 -12.78 0.87
C LEU A 209 15.41 -11.98 1.27
N LYS A 210 16.06 -12.40 2.37
CA LYS A 210 17.10 -11.60 3.05
C LYS A 210 18.47 -11.65 2.38
N ASP A 211 18.74 -12.68 1.59
CA ASP A 211 20.05 -12.90 1.01
C ASP A 211 19.94 -13.14 -0.50
N ARG A 212 20.90 -12.54 -1.22
CA ARG A 212 21.25 -12.92 -2.59
C ARG A 212 21.40 -14.45 -2.61
N PRO A 213 20.80 -15.19 -3.54
CA PRO A 213 20.90 -16.65 -3.60
C PRO A 213 22.30 -17.12 -4.09
N ASN A 214 23.37 -16.50 -3.60
CA ASN A 214 24.74 -16.85 -3.90
C ASN A 214 25.22 -18.15 -3.21
N THR A 215 24.35 -18.90 -2.55
CA THR A 215 24.71 -20.20 -1.95
C THR A 215 23.92 -21.40 -2.50
N HIS A 216 22.92 -21.19 -3.37
CA HIS A 216 22.20 -22.28 -4.03
C HIS A 216 21.80 -21.89 -5.47
N ALA A 217 22.73 -21.97 -6.42
CA ALA A 217 22.45 -21.79 -7.84
C ALA A 217 21.33 -22.72 -8.38
N ALA A 218 20.98 -23.79 -7.66
CA ALA A 218 19.85 -24.66 -7.97
C ALA A 218 18.48 -24.03 -7.63
N GLN A 219 18.39 -23.23 -6.55
CA GLN A 219 17.13 -22.62 -6.09
C GLN A 219 16.74 -21.41 -6.94
N GLU A 220 17.71 -20.66 -7.47
CA GLU A 220 17.44 -19.55 -8.40
C GLU A 220 16.75 -20.04 -9.67
N GLN A 221 17.16 -21.21 -10.17
CA GLN A 221 16.59 -21.79 -11.37
C GLN A 221 15.20 -22.37 -11.11
N GLU A 222 14.95 -22.87 -9.89
CA GLU A 222 13.67 -23.38 -9.43
C GLU A 222 12.63 -22.27 -9.22
N TYR A 223 13.00 -21.12 -8.62
CA TYR A 223 12.07 -19.99 -8.43
C TYR A 223 11.84 -19.15 -9.69
N ASN A 224 12.63 -19.35 -10.76
CA ASN A 224 12.32 -18.78 -12.07
C ASN A 224 11.33 -19.65 -12.87
N ASP A 225 11.06 -20.88 -12.43
CA ASP A 225 9.99 -21.70 -12.99
C ASP A 225 8.63 -21.27 -12.41
N LEU A 226 7.77 -20.74 -13.27
CA LEU A 226 6.46 -20.22 -12.91
C LEU A 226 5.53 -21.31 -12.35
N ASP A 227 5.69 -22.56 -12.79
CA ASP A 227 4.84 -23.66 -12.33
C ASP A 227 5.27 -24.11 -10.93
N VAL A 228 6.58 -24.09 -10.63
CA VAL A 228 7.08 -24.36 -9.28
C VAL A 228 6.64 -23.28 -8.30
N VAL A 229 6.77 -22.00 -8.67
CA VAL A 229 6.30 -20.89 -7.83
C VAL A 229 4.80 -21.02 -7.55
N ARG A 230 4.00 -21.38 -8.55
CA ARG A 230 2.55 -21.61 -8.37
C ARG A 230 2.28 -22.75 -7.40
N CYS A 231 3.00 -23.87 -7.49
CA CYS A 231 2.86 -24.99 -6.55
C CYS A 231 3.20 -24.56 -5.11
N VAL A 232 4.31 -23.85 -4.91
CA VAL A 232 4.71 -23.34 -3.58
C VAL A 232 3.64 -22.41 -3.01
N MET A 233 3.02 -21.55 -3.82
CA MET A 233 1.91 -20.70 -3.38
C MET A 233 0.71 -21.52 -2.92
N LEU A 234 0.33 -22.58 -3.64
CA LEU A 234 -0.81 -23.43 -3.29
C LEU A 234 -0.59 -24.18 -1.97
N GLU A 235 0.65 -24.54 -1.65
CA GLU A 235 1.02 -25.26 -0.43
C GLU A 235 1.19 -24.33 0.78
N THR A 236 1.67 -23.11 0.55
CA THR A 236 2.07 -22.18 1.64
C THR A 236 0.95 -21.21 2.04
N MET A 237 0.05 -20.85 1.11
CA MET A 237 -0.95 -19.82 1.37
C MET A 237 -2.22 -20.34 2.07
N PRO A 238 -2.72 -19.64 3.10
CA PRO A 238 -4.08 -19.83 3.56
C PRO A 238 -5.08 -19.64 2.43
N SER A 239 -6.11 -20.48 2.37
CA SER A 239 -7.13 -20.45 1.32
C SER A 239 -7.85 -19.09 1.21
N SER A 240 -7.91 -18.32 2.29
CA SER A 240 -8.46 -16.96 2.31
C SER A 240 -7.63 -15.94 1.53
N LEU A 241 -6.31 -16.12 1.44
CA LEU A 241 -5.38 -15.17 0.79
C LEU A 241 -4.94 -15.64 -0.60
N LEU A 242 -5.07 -16.94 -0.87
CA LEU A 242 -4.56 -17.58 -2.08
C LEU A 242 -5.09 -16.93 -3.36
N LYS A 243 -6.39 -16.58 -3.41
CA LYS A 243 -6.99 -15.96 -4.60
C LYS A 243 -6.28 -14.65 -4.97
N ASP A 244 -6.13 -13.75 -4.02
CA ASP A 244 -5.50 -12.45 -4.25
C ASP A 244 -4.01 -12.59 -4.54
N MET A 245 -3.32 -13.54 -3.88
CA MET A 245 -1.93 -13.86 -4.22
C MET A 245 -1.75 -14.36 -5.65
N LEU A 246 -2.64 -15.23 -6.14
CA LEU A 246 -2.60 -15.69 -7.53
C LEU A 246 -2.80 -14.53 -8.51
N VAL A 247 -3.63 -13.55 -8.17
CA VAL A 247 -3.76 -12.32 -8.98
C VAL A 247 -2.45 -11.55 -9.01
N LEU A 248 -1.80 -11.32 -7.86
CA LEU A 248 -0.49 -10.65 -7.81
C LEU A 248 0.54 -11.40 -8.66
N PHE A 249 0.57 -12.73 -8.57
CA PHE A 249 1.49 -13.56 -9.36
C PHE A 249 1.20 -13.48 -10.86
N CYS A 250 -0.06 -13.52 -11.29
CA CYS A 250 -0.45 -13.31 -12.69
C CYS A 250 -0.01 -11.92 -13.20
N CYS A 251 -0.18 -10.89 -12.38
CA CYS A 251 0.26 -9.54 -12.68
C CYS A 251 1.79 -9.45 -12.80
N LEU A 252 2.54 -10.12 -11.92
CA LEU A 252 3.99 -10.19 -11.99
C LEU A 252 4.44 -10.91 -13.27
N CYS A 253 3.81 -12.02 -13.64
CA CYS A 253 4.08 -12.73 -14.88
C CYS A 253 3.85 -11.83 -16.11
N TYR A 254 2.80 -11.02 -16.09
CA TYR A 254 2.56 -10.02 -17.13
C TYR A 254 3.68 -8.98 -17.18
N MET A 255 4.12 -8.46 -16.03
CA MET A 255 5.22 -7.50 -15.95
C MET A 255 6.55 -8.08 -16.44
N VAL A 256 6.86 -9.33 -16.09
CA VAL A 256 8.04 -10.10 -16.58
C VAL A 256 8.05 -10.19 -18.10
N LYS A 257 6.90 -10.46 -18.72
CA LYS A 257 6.79 -10.47 -20.19
C LYS A 257 6.95 -9.08 -20.80
N LYS A 258 6.50 -8.04 -20.10
CA LYS A 258 6.57 -6.64 -20.57
C LYS A 258 7.98 -6.06 -20.46
N ASP A 259 8.72 -6.36 -19.39
CA ASP A 259 10.05 -5.78 -19.10
C ASP A 259 11.24 -6.71 -19.43
N GLY A 260 10.99 -8.00 -19.66
CA GLY A 260 12.02 -9.00 -19.96
C GLY A 260 12.91 -9.37 -18.77
N LYS A 261 12.54 -9.00 -17.54
CA LYS A 261 13.33 -9.25 -16.32
C LYS A 261 12.90 -10.54 -15.62
N PRO A 262 13.82 -11.33 -15.03
CA PRO A 262 13.51 -12.58 -14.33
C PRO A 262 12.52 -12.34 -13.19
N VAL A 263 11.63 -13.31 -12.89
CA VAL A 263 10.51 -13.17 -11.94
C VAL A 263 10.97 -12.61 -10.60
N ILE A 264 12.04 -13.21 -10.07
CA ILE A 264 12.72 -12.77 -8.85
C ILE A 264 14.01 -12.06 -9.27
N LEU A 265 14.08 -10.75 -8.99
CA LEU A 265 15.25 -9.94 -9.31
C LEU A 265 16.16 -9.89 -8.10
N CYS A 266 17.38 -10.42 -8.23
CA CYS A 266 18.43 -10.15 -7.25
C CYS A 266 18.92 -8.72 -7.45
N TYR A 267 18.73 -7.83 -6.48
CA TYR A 267 19.32 -6.49 -6.52
C TYR A 267 20.83 -6.63 -6.37
N THR A 268 21.56 -6.60 -7.49
CA THR A 268 22.98 -6.30 -7.47
C THR A 268 23.12 -4.82 -7.20
N GLU A 269 23.50 -4.45 -5.98
CA GLU A 269 24.12 -3.14 -5.75
C GLU A 269 25.22 -2.95 -6.80
N PRO A 270 25.32 -1.80 -7.48
CA PRO A 270 26.42 -1.55 -8.37
C PRO A 270 27.69 -1.64 -7.53
N HIS A 271 28.54 -2.63 -7.81
CA HIS A 271 29.89 -2.65 -7.30
C HIS A 271 30.55 -1.35 -7.72
N GLN A 272 30.76 -0.47 -6.74
CA GLN A 272 31.67 0.65 -6.88
C GLN A 272 33.09 0.06 -6.94
N GLY A 273 33.63 -0.05 -8.15
CA GLY A 273 35.01 -0.40 -8.47
C GLY A 273 35.17 -0.24 -9.99
N ASP A 274 36.12 0.53 -10.53
CA ASP A 274 37.41 1.02 -10.02
C ASP A 274 37.63 2.51 -10.33
#